data_AF-A0A522RVY3-F1
#
_entry.id   AF-A0A522RVY3-F1
#
_cell.length_a   1.000
_cell.length_b   1.000
_cell.length_c   1.000
_cell.angle_alpha   90.00
_cell.angle_beta   90.00
_cell.angle_gamma   90.00
#
_symmetry.space_group_name_H-M   'P 1'
#
loop_
_entity.id
_entity.type
_entity.pdbx_description
1 polymer ?
#
loop_
_entity_poly.entity_id
_entity_poly.type
_entity_poly.pdbx_seq_one_letter_code
_entity_poly.pdbx_strand_id
1 'polypeptide(L)'
;MVLDAALPAIPTGDWFDPAWWAAQGRQCAGNGGRGGVAFLDTPVGPCVLRHYRRGGWMTPLLGDRYVWNGRSRSRGFAEFSLLAELSRRGLPVPEPVAARYRQRGVYYTADLITRTIGNAQTVAELIAAQRFDAGVAERIGALVARFHVAGVDHADLNAHNILLAGDALWLIDFDRSEIRQGGTAWKLSNLARLKRSLLKVGACDHDEAALDGEIWGPLMRGYERGAGGS
;
A
#
# COMPACT_ATOMS: atom_id res chain seq x y z
N MET A 1 11.29 2.12 -17.96
CA MET A 1 11.09 2.90 -16.72
C MET A 1 10.03 3.97 -16.98
N VAL A 2 9.27 4.34 -15.96
CA VAL A 2 8.36 5.50 -15.91
C VAL A 2 8.72 6.29 -14.66
N LEU A 3 8.64 7.61 -14.75
CA LEU A 3 9.07 8.55 -13.73
C LEU A 3 7.96 9.58 -13.53
N ASP A 4 7.88 10.15 -12.33
CA ASP A 4 7.16 11.40 -12.14
C ASP A 4 7.95 12.53 -12.85
N ALA A 5 7.25 13.27 -13.71
CA ALA A 5 7.83 14.32 -14.54
C ALA A 5 8.16 15.60 -13.74
N ALA A 6 7.63 15.75 -12.53
CA ALA A 6 7.81 16.93 -11.70
C ALA A 6 8.98 16.83 -10.69
N LEU A 7 9.81 15.77 -10.78
CA LEU A 7 10.85 15.53 -9.79
C LEU A 7 12.06 16.49 -9.92
N PRO A 8 12.63 16.95 -8.78
CA PRO A 8 13.80 17.85 -8.79
C PRO A 8 15.10 17.14 -9.20
N ALA A 9 15.12 15.80 -9.18
CA ALA A 9 16.20 14.98 -9.71
C ALA A 9 15.61 13.78 -10.45
N ILE A 10 16.18 13.44 -11.61
CA ILE A 10 15.69 12.36 -12.48
C ILE A 10 16.20 11.02 -11.95
N PRO A 11 15.34 10.08 -11.54
CA PRO A 11 15.77 8.75 -11.12
C PRO A 11 16.48 8.00 -12.25
N THR A 12 17.64 7.42 -11.95
CA THR A 12 18.43 6.62 -12.90
C THR A 12 18.15 5.12 -12.72
N GLY A 13 18.73 4.29 -13.59
CA GLY A 13 18.61 2.83 -13.47
C GLY A 13 19.13 2.28 -12.13
N ASP A 14 20.12 2.95 -11.54
CA ASP A 14 20.79 2.55 -10.28
C ASP A 14 19.92 2.78 -9.05
N TRP A 15 18.92 3.68 -9.13
CA TRP A 15 18.00 3.94 -8.03
C TRP A 15 17.19 2.71 -7.61
N PHE A 16 17.09 1.73 -8.50
CA PHE A 16 16.40 0.47 -8.27
C PHE A 16 17.37 -0.68 -7.95
N ASP A 17 18.58 -0.37 -7.49
CA ASP A 17 19.53 -1.32 -6.93
C ASP A 17 19.82 -0.94 -5.46
N PRO A 18 19.30 -1.68 -4.48
CA PRO A 18 19.58 -1.43 -3.07
C PRO A 18 21.09 -1.42 -2.75
N ALA A 19 21.89 -2.26 -3.42
CA ALA A 19 23.32 -2.33 -3.16
C ALA A 19 24.05 -1.04 -3.56
N TRP A 20 23.58 -0.37 -4.61
CA TRP A 20 24.10 0.93 -5.03
C TRP A 20 23.87 2.01 -3.97
N TRP A 21 22.69 2.00 -3.31
CA TRP A 21 22.40 2.89 -2.19
C TRP A 21 23.17 2.55 -0.92
N ALA A 22 23.32 1.26 -0.62
CA ALA A 22 24.10 0.78 0.52
C ALA A 22 25.57 1.21 0.41
N ALA A 23 26.18 1.09 -0.78
CA ALA A 23 27.56 1.52 -1.04
C ALA A 23 27.78 3.03 -0.80
N GLN A 24 26.70 3.82 -0.84
CA GLN A 24 26.72 5.27 -0.57
C GLN A 24 26.31 5.62 0.87
N GLY A 25 26.02 4.63 1.72
CA GLY A 25 25.51 4.87 3.08
C GLY A 25 24.10 5.47 3.11
N ARG A 26 23.33 5.35 2.03
CA ARG A 26 22.00 5.96 1.85
C ARG A 26 20.85 4.98 1.95
N GLN A 27 21.14 3.73 2.27
CA GLN A 27 20.12 2.75 2.65
C GLN A 27 19.88 2.85 4.15
N CYS A 28 18.65 3.18 4.55
CA CYS A 28 18.29 3.28 5.96
C CYS A 28 18.12 1.88 6.56
N ALA A 29 18.62 1.69 7.79
CA ALA A 29 18.29 0.51 8.59
C ALA A 29 16.81 0.58 8.97
N GLY A 30 16.00 -0.32 8.42
CA GLY A 30 14.59 -0.45 8.74
C GLY A 30 14.20 -1.91 8.81
N ASN A 31 13.01 -2.19 9.38
CA ASN A 31 12.41 -3.53 9.50
C ASN A 31 12.08 -4.20 8.15
N GLY A 32 12.78 -3.86 7.06
CA GLY A 32 12.70 -4.48 5.73
C GLY A 32 13.39 -5.85 5.68
N GLY A 33 13.16 -6.70 6.67
CA GLY A 33 13.62 -8.07 6.70
C GLY A 33 12.55 -9.00 6.12
N ARG A 34 12.78 -9.50 4.90
CA ARG A 34 11.94 -10.44 4.11
C ARG A 34 10.79 -9.78 3.32
N GLY A 35 11.03 -9.50 2.04
CA GLY A 35 9.93 -9.12 1.12
C GLY A 35 10.34 -8.36 -0.13
N GLY A 36 11.56 -7.80 -0.17
CA GLY A 36 12.00 -6.96 -1.30
C GLY A 36 11.66 -5.47 -1.12
N VAL A 37 11.60 -4.97 0.11
CA VAL A 37 11.39 -3.55 0.43
C VAL A 37 12.69 -2.95 0.99
N ALA A 38 13.08 -1.77 0.52
CA ALA A 38 14.24 -1.02 1.01
C ALA A 38 13.88 0.46 1.23
N PHE A 39 14.26 1.00 2.39
CA PHE A 39 14.11 2.43 2.70
C PHE A 39 15.38 3.17 2.26
N LEU A 40 15.20 4.26 1.51
CA LEU A 40 16.25 4.97 0.81
C LEU A 40 16.23 6.45 1.16
N ASP A 41 17.40 7.02 1.42
CA ASP A 41 17.61 8.45 1.43
C ASP A 41 18.04 8.92 0.03
N THR A 42 17.15 9.56 -0.69
CA THR A 42 17.35 9.92 -2.10
C THR A 42 17.44 11.44 -2.29
N PRO A 43 18.02 11.93 -3.39
CA PRO A 43 18.03 13.37 -3.70
C PRO A 43 16.66 14.04 -3.79
N VAL A 44 15.58 13.27 -4.03
CA VAL A 44 14.23 13.83 -4.00
C VAL A 44 13.66 13.85 -2.57
N GLY A 45 14.22 13.09 -1.63
CA GLY A 45 13.82 12.91 -0.23
C GLY A 45 13.71 11.42 0.16
N PRO A 46 13.20 11.10 1.36
CA PRO A 46 13.04 9.71 1.80
C PRO A 46 12.07 8.93 0.91
N CYS A 47 12.49 7.74 0.46
CA CYS A 47 11.72 6.88 -0.43
C CYS A 47 11.72 5.42 0.03
N VAL A 48 10.74 4.67 -0.47
CA VAL A 48 10.65 3.21 -0.31
C VAL A 48 10.75 2.58 -1.69
N LEU A 49 11.72 1.70 -1.88
CA LEU A 49 11.87 0.85 -3.06
C LEU A 49 11.25 -0.51 -2.77
N ARG A 50 10.30 -0.92 -3.61
CA ARG A 50 9.68 -2.24 -3.63
C ARG A 50 10.10 -3.01 -4.87
N HIS A 51 10.57 -4.23 -4.66
CA HIS A 51 10.81 -5.23 -5.70
C HIS A 51 9.66 -6.22 -5.72
N TYR A 52 8.90 -6.28 -6.80
CA TYR A 52 7.80 -7.24 -6.93
C TYR A 52 8.38 -8.63 -7.16
N ARG A 53 8.30 -9.47 -6.13
CA ARG A 53 8.58 -10.90 -6.21
C ARG A 53 7.27 -11.66 -6.40
N ARG A 54 7.26 -12.70 -7.24
CA ARG A 54 6.13 -13.65 -7.26
C ARG A 54 6.12 -14.40 -5.91
N GLY A 55 5.12 -14.19 -5.06
CA GLY A 55 5.01 -14.84 -3.75
C GLY A 55 4.51 -16.28 -3.79
N GLY A 56 5.09 -17.14 -2.95
CA GLY A 56 4.64 -18.50 -2.60
C GLY A 56 5.81 -19.46 -2.31
N TRP A 57 5.68 -20.35 -1.32
CA TRP A 57 6.71 -21.30 -0.83
C TRP A 57 7.22 -22.35 -1.84
N MET A 58 6.96 -22.16 -3.14
CA MET A 58 7.46 -22.97 -4.24
C MET A 58 8.56 -22.22 -5.00
N THR A 59 9.69 -22.02 -4.34
CA THR A 59 10.92 -21.51 -4.97
C THR A 59 11.95 -22.64 -4.91
N PRO A 60 12.22 -23.34 -6.02
CA PRO A 60 13.50 -23.07 -6.69
C PRO A 60 13.55 -23.18 -8.23
N LEU A 61 12.47 -23.50 -8.96
CA LEU A 61 12.64 -23.87 -10.39
C LEU A 61 12.47 -22.75 -11.42
N LEU A 62 11.85 -21.60 -11.10
CA LEU A 62 11.54 -20.59 -12.12
C LEU A 62 11.99 -19.14 -11.87
N GLY A 63 12.51 -18.79 -10.68
CA GLY A 63 13.01 -17.43 -10.41
C GLY A 63 11.97 -16.31 -10.61
N ASP A 64 12.35 -15.07 -10.31
CA ASP A 64 11.48 -13.88 -10.23
C ASP A 64 10.83 -13.45 -11.57
N ARG A 65 9.84 -14.20 -12.06
CA ARG A 65 9.49 -14.15 -13.48
C ARG A 65 7.98 -14.10 -13.75
N TYR A 66 7.43 -12.94 -14.11
CA TYR A 66 6.04 -12.77 -14.59
C TYR A 66 5.93 -12.90 -16.11
N VAL A 67 4.89 -13.55 -16.65
CA VAL A 67 4.66 -13.65 -18.11
C VAL A 67 4.34 -12.25 -18.69
N TRP A 68 5.06 -11.88 -19.74
CA TRP A 68 4.92 -10.59 -20.41
C TRP A 68 3.60 -10.49 -21.19
N ASN A 69 2.67 -9.65 -20.72
CA ASN A 69 1.37 -9.39 -21.36
C ASN A 69 1.18 -7.90 -21.74
N GLY A 70 2.28 -7.16 -21.95
CA GLY A 70 2.28 -5.75 -22.35
C GLY A 70 2.78 -4.78 -21.26
N ARG A 71 3.31 -3.63 -21.71
CA ARG A 71 4.01 -2.63 -20.88
C ARG A 71 3.13 -2.03 -19.77
N SER A 72 1.89 -1.67 -20.08
CA SER A 72 0.91 -1.10 -19.14
C SER A 72 0.38 -2.11 -18.11
N ARG A 73 0.56 -3.42 -18.36
CA ARG A 73 0.10 -4.50 -17.47
C ARG A 73 1.21 -5.03 -16.57
N SER A 74 2.41 -4.45 -16.62
CA SER A 74 3.47 -4.77 -15.66
C SER A 74 3.10 -4.19 -14.29
N ARG A 75 3.13 -5.01 -13.23
CA ARG A 75 2.61 -4.66 -11.90
C ARG A 75 3.07 -3.28 -11.41
N GLY A 76 4.38 -3.03 -11.46
CA GLY A 76 4.95 -1.76 -11.01
C GLY A 76 4.49 -0.54 -11.82
N PHE A 77 4.24 -0.67 -13.14
CA PHE A 77 3.71 0.44 -13.94
C PHE A 77 2.22 0.66 -13.70
N ALA A 78 1.45 -0.42 -13.57
CA ALA A 78 0.02 -0.32 -13.27
C ALA A 78 -0.20 0.36 -11.91
N GLU A 79 0.56 -0.05 -10.89
CA GLU A 79 0.50 0.57 -9.56
C GLU A 79 1.03 2.00 -9.57
N PHE A 80 2.13 2.30 -10.28
CA PHE A 80 2.61 3.68 -10.46
C PHE A 80 1.53 4.60 -11.04
N SER A 81 0.90 4.18 -12.14
CA SER A 81 -0.14 4.98 -12.80
C SER A 81 -1.37 5.14 -11.91
N LEU A 82 -1.75 4.10 -11.18
CA LEU A 82 -2.85 4.18 -10.21
C LEU A 82 -2.52 5.15 -9.09
N LEU A 83 -1.37 5.03 -8.44
CA LEU A 83 -0.94 5.93 -7.37
C LEU A 83 -0.89 7.40 -7.84
N ALA A 84 -0.40 7.65 -9.06
CA ALA A 84 -0.34 9.00 -9.62
C ALA A 84 -1.75 9.57 -9.80
N GLU A 85 -2.67 8.76 -10.30
CA GLU A 85 -4.08 9.12 -10.45
C GLU A 85 -4.77 9.39 -9.09
N LEU A 86 -4.55 8.52 -8.10
CA LEU A 86 -5.15 8.67 -6.77
C LEU A 86 -4.58 9.90 -6.04
N SER A 87 -3.28 10.15 -6.16
CA SER A 87 -2.62 11.36 -5.65
C SER A 87 -3.19 12.62 -6.28
N ARG A 88 -3.42 12.63 -7.60
CA ARG A 88 -4.05 13.75 -8.31
C ARG A 88 -5.50 13.99 -7.88
N ARG A 89 -6.21 12.95 -7.42
CA ARG A 89 -7.54 13.06 -6.79
C ARG A 89 -7.48 13.49 -5.32
N GLY A 90 -6.29 13.78 -4.80
CA GLY A 90 -6.05 14.17 -3.41
C GLY A 90 -6.25 13.05 -2.39
N LEU A 91 -6.30 11.78 -2.82
CA LEU A 91 -6.44 10.65 -1.91
C LEU A 91 -5.11 10.41 -1.17
N PRO A 92 -5.15 10.01 0.11
CA PRO A 92 -3.95 9.81 0.91
C PRO A 92 -3.29 8.47 0.56
N VAL A 93 -2.43 8.52 -0.46
CA VAL A 93 -1.62 7.40 -0.95
C VAL A 93 -0.14 7.82 -1.04
N PRO A 94 0.82 6.88 -0.98
CA PRO A 94 2.21 7.20 -1.24
C PRO A 94 2.38 7.82 -2.62
N GLU A 95 3.04 8.97 -2.68
CA GLU A 95 3.37 9.60 -3.96
C GLU A 95 4.34 8.69 -4.74
N PRO A 96 4.00 8.32 -5.98
CA PRO A 96 4.88 7.49 -6.79
C PRO A 96 6.02 8.32 -7.36
N VAL A 97 7.25 7.82 -7.25
CA VAL A 97 8.47 8.50 -7.74
C VAL A 97 8.92 7.92 -9.07
N ALA A 98 9.06 6.59 -9.12
CA ALA A 98 9.54 5.90 -10.31
C ALA A 98 9.11 4.44 -10.33
N ALA A 99 8.89 3.87 -11.50
CA ALA A 99 8.74 2.44 -11.67
C ALA A 99 9.58 1.91 -12.83
N ARG A 100 10.09 0.69 -12.66
CA ARG A 100 10.91 0.00 -13.66
C ARG A 100 10.35 -1.39 -13.90
N TYR A 101 10.42 -1.84 -15.14
CA TYR A 101 10.40 -3.26 -15.45
C TYR A 101 11.67 -3.62 -16.21
N ARG A 102 12.15 -4.85 -16.04
CA ARG A 102 13.21 -5.43 -16.86
C ARG A 102 12.71 -6.74 -17.44
N GLN A 103 12.62 -6.81 -18.77
CA GLN A 103 12.21 -8.01 -19.47
C GLN A 103 13.43 -8.93 -19.68
N ARG A 104 13.24 -10.23 -19.49
CA ARG A 104 14.19 -11.31 -19.82
C ARG A 104 13.41 -12.41 -20.53
N GLY A 105 13.43 -12.40 -21.86
CA GLY A 105 12.62 -13.31 -22.68
C GLY A 105 11.13 -13.12 -22.44
N VAL A 106 10.41 -14.20 -22.11
CA VAL A 106 8.97 -14.17 -21.79
C VAL A 106 8.66 -13.66 -20.38
N TYR A 107 9.69 -13.33 -19.60
CA TYR A 107 9.56 -12.99 -18.19
C TYR A 107 9.94 -11.53 -17.90
N TYR A 108 9.42 -10.95 -16.81
CA TYR A 108 9.87 -9.65 -16.33
C TYR A 108 9.99 -9.56 -14.81
N THR A 109 10.88 -8.69 -14.33
CA THR A 109 10.91 -8.16 -12.96
C THR A 109 10.31 -6.76 -12.94
N ALA A 110 9.69 -6.35 -11.84
CA ALA A 110 9.19 -4.99 -11.66
C ALA A 110 9.65 -4.41 -10.32
N ASP A 111 9.85 -3.09 -10.34
CA ASP A 111 10.26 -2.30 -9.20
C ASP A 111 9.41 -1.02 -9.15
N LEU A 112 9.07 -0.56 -7.95
CA LEU A 112 8.35 0.68 -7.69
C LEU A 112 9.07 1.44 -6.57
N ILE A 113 9.27 2.74 -6.77
CA ILE A 113 9.76 3.68 -5.76
C ILE A 113 8.62 4.64 -5.46
N THR A 114 8.28 4.77 -4.19
CA THR A 114 7.33 5.76 -3.67
C THR A 114 7.99 6.64 -2.62
N ARG A 115 7.39 7.78 -2.31
CA ARG A 115 7.73 8.54 -1.10
C ARG A 115 7.48 7.70 0.15
N THR A 116 8.33 7.89 1.15
CA THR A 116 8.09 7.34 2.48
C THR A 116 7.06 8.20 3.19
N ILE A 117 6.09 7.57 3.85
CA ILE A 117 5.21 8.24 4.80
C ILE A 117 5.95 8.27 6.14
N GLY A 118 6.47 9.44 6.52
CA GLY A 118 7.29 9.61 7.72
C GLY A 118 6.49 9.43 9.01
N ASN A 119 7.13 8.90 10.05
CA ASN A 119 6.55 8.71 11.39
C ASN A 119 5.21 7.94 11.39
N ALA A 120 5.08 6.99 10.48
CA ALA A 120 3.87 6.21 10.30
C ALA A 120 3.94 4.87 11.04
N GLN A 121 2.82 4.44 11.60
CA GLN A 121 2.62 3.09 12.14
C GLN A 121 1.47 2.41 11.41
N THR A 122 1.59 1.13 11.12
CA THR A 122 0.48 0.34 10.60
C THR A 122 -0.61 0.18 11.67
N VAL A 123 -1.86 -0.01 11.27
CA VAL A 123 -2.94 -0.32 12.23
C VAL A 123 -2.64 -1.61 12.99
N ALA A 124 -2.01 -2.60 12.36
CA ALA A 124 -1.55 -3.81 13.04
C ALA A 124 -0.52 -3.52 14.16
N GLU A 125 0.42 -2.59 13.93
CA GLU A 125 1.36 -2.15 14.97
C GLU A 125 0.66 -1.38 16.09
N LEU A 126 -0.34 -0.55 15.78
CA LEU A 126 -1.15 0.14 16.79
C LEU A 126 -1.92 -0.85 17.67
N ILE A 127 -2.48 -1.90 17.07
CA ILE A 127 -3.17 -2.98 17.79
C ILE A 127 -2.18 -3.71 18.72
N ALA A 128 -1.02 -4.12 18.21
CA ALA A 128 0.00 -4.79 19.00
C ALA A 128 0.51 -3.91 20.17
N ALA A 129 0.52 -2.58 19.99
CA ALA A 129 0.89 -1.61 21.02
C ALA A 129 -0.29 -1.20 21.93
N GLN A 130 -1.47 -1.83 21.81
CA GLN A 130 -2.69 -1.49 22.57
C GLN A 130 -3.10 -0.01 22.46
N ARG A 131 -2.91 0.57 21.28
CA ARG A 131 -3.18 1.98 20.94
C ARG A 131 -4.26 2.16 19.87
N PHE A 132 -5.00 1.09 19.57
CA PHE A 132 -6.07 1.12 18.59
C PHE A 132 -7.43 1.18 19.29
N ASP A 133 -8.11 2.31 19.19
CA ASP A 133 -9.39 2.58 19.86
C ASP A 133 -10.54 2.86 18.87
N ALA A 134 -11.75 3.03 19.40
CA ALA A 134 -12.96 3.33 18.64
C ALA A 134 -12.84 4.62 17.80
N GLY A 135 -12.09 5.63 18.27
CA GLY A 135 -11.89 6.88 17.54
C GLY A 135 -11.00 6.71 16.31
N VAL A 136 -9.91 5.95 16.43
CA VAL A 136 -9.08 5.57 15.28
C VAL A 136 -9.89 4.71 14.30
N ALA A 137 -10.65 3.74 14.80
CA ALA A 137 -11.49 2.88 13.98
C ALA A 137 -12.52 3.67 13.15
N GLU A 138 -13.17 4.66 13.76
CA GLU A 138 -14.12 5.56 13.10
C GLU A 138 -13.47 6.40 11.99
N ARG A 139 -12.26 6.94 12.24
CA ARG A 139 -11.48 7.65 11.21
C ARG A 139 -11.08 6.74 10.04
N ILE A 140 -10.73 5.48 10.32
CA ILE A 140 -10.46 4.47 9.28
C ILE A 140 -11.71 4.20 8.44
N GLY A 141 -12.88 4.11 9.08
CA GLY A 141 -14.15 3.98 8.37
C GLY A 141 -14.36 5.09 7.34
N ALA A 142 -14.16 6.34 7.78
CA ALA A 142 -14.27 7.51 6.91
C ALA A 142 -13.22 7.50 5.77
N LEU A 143 -11.98 7.07 6.05
CA LEU A 143 -10.94 6.88 5.03
C LEU A 143 -11.40 5.86 3.97
N VAL A 144 -11.84 4.68 4.39
CA VAL A 144 -12.27 3.61 3.46
C VAL A 144 -13.46 4.09 2.62
N ALA A 145 -14.41 4.80 3.21
CA ALA A 145 -15.52 5.41 2.49
C ALA A 145 -15.03 6.39 1.42
N ARG A 146 -14.07 7.26 1.74
CA ARG A 146 -13.48 8.22 0.79
C ARG A 146 -12.89 7.51 -0.45
N PHE A 147 -12.18 6.41 -0.26
CA PHE A 147 -11.66 5.60 -1.37
C PHE A 147 -12.79 4.92 -2.15
N HIS A 148 -13.79 4.35 -1.47
CA HIS A 148 -14.93 3.69 -2.12
C HIS A 148 -15.84 4.65 -2.90
N VAL A 149 -16.00 5.90 -2.43
CA VAL A 149 -16.70 6.98 -3.15
C VAL A 149 -15.93 7.37 -4.40
N ALA A 150 -14.60 7.45 -4.31
CA ALA A 150 -13.73 7.68 -5.47
C ALA A 150 -13.63 6.49 -6.44
N GLY A 151 -14.34 5.40 -6.17
CA GLY A 151 -14.40 4.18 -6.99
C GLY A 151 -13.21 3.25 -6.83
N VAL A 152 -12.39 3.39 -5.78
CA VAL A 152 -11.16 2.61 -5.62
C VAL A 152 -11.44 1.26 -4.95
N ASP A 153 -11.21 0.18 -5.68
CA ASP A 153 -11.21 -1.19 -5.17
C ASP A 153 -9.80 -1.59 -4.74
N HIS A 154 -9.58 -1.68 -3.42
CA HIS A 154 -8.29 -2.01 -2.84
C HIS A 154 -8.13 -3.52 -2.65
N ALA A 155 -7.42 -4.17 -3.57
CA ALA A 155 -7.37 -5.64 -3.70
C ALA A 155 -6.82 -6.37 -2.46
N ASP A 156 -6.09 -5.68 -1.58
CA ASP A 156 -5.59 -6.22 -0.32
C ASP A 156 -5.82 -5.28 0.88
N LEU A 157 -7.03 -4.72 1.01
CA LEU A 157 -7.37 -3.87 2.17
C LEU A 157 -7.29 -4.67 3.48
N ASN A 158 -6.29 -4.39 4.31
CA ASN A 158 -6.00 -5.08 5.57
C ASN A 158 -5.27 -4.15 6.58
N ALA A 159 -5.11 -4.59 7.83
CA ALA A 159 -4.56 -3.75 8.91
C ALA A 159 -3.07 -3.39 8.75
N HIS A 160 -2.31 -4.10 7.92
CA HIS A 160 -0.92 -3.75 7.60
C HIS A 160 -0.82 -2.69 6.50
N ASN A 161 -1.88 -2.54 5.69
CA ASN A 161 -1.94 -1.61 4.55
C ASN A 161 -2.62 -0.27 4.88
N ILE A 162 -2.94 -0.05 6.15
CA ILE A 162 -3.46 1.23 6.66
C ILE A 162 -2.41 1.79 7.61
N LEU A 163 -1.96 3.01 7.34
CA LEU A 163 -0.99 3.71 8.16
C LEU A 163 -1.62 4.89 8.88
N LEU A 164 -1.18 5.13 10.11
CA LEU A 164 -1.42 6.36 10.86
C LEU A 164 -0.09 7.11 11.04
N ALA A 165 -0.02 8.33 10.52
CA ALA A 165 1.13 9.22 10.64
C ALA A 165 0.69 10.53 11.29
N GLY A 166 0.99 10.71 12.58
CA GLY A 166 0.34 11.74 13.40
C GLY A 166 -1.18 11.50 13.42
N ASP A 167 -1.94 12.46 12.90
CA ASP A 167 -3.40 12.34 12.74
C ASP A 167 -3.87 11.95 11.34
N ALA A 168 -2.95 11.85 10.38
CA ALA A 168 -3.29 11.53 9.00
C ALA A 168 -3.30 10.01 8.78
N LEU A 169 -4.37 9.52 8.16
CA LEU A 169 -4.47 8.13 7.72
C LEU A 169 -4.15 7.99 6.24
N TRP A 170 -3.45 6.92 5.89
CA TRP A 170 -3.02 6.61 4.54
C TRP A 170 -3.32 5.15 4.20
N LEU A 171 -3.62 4.89 2.92
CA LEU A 171 -3.62 3.54 2.37
C LEU A 171 -2.34 3.30 1.58
N ILE A 172 -1.77 2.11 1.71
CA ILE A 172 -0.58 1.67 0.97
C ILE A 172 -0.83 0.32 0.30
N ASP A 173 0.09 -0.07 -0.58
CA ASP A 173 0.05 -1.33 -1.32
C ASP A 173 -1.17 -1.50 -2.23
N PHE A 174 -1.11 -0.82 -3.37
CA PHE A 174 -2.16 -0.86 -4.38
C PHE A 174 -1.91 -1.93 -5.44
N ASP A 175 -1.06 -2.94 -5.17
CA ASP A 175 -0.83 -4.02 -6.12
C ASP A 175 -2.15 -4.74 -6.43
N ARG A 176 -2.47 -4.81 -7.73
CA ARG A 176 -3.75 -5.34 -8.27
C ARG A 176 -5.01 -4.55 -7.88
N SER A 177 -4.89 -3.39 -7.26
CA SER A 177 -6.02 -2.49 -7.03
C SER A 177 -6.42 -1.77 -8.32
N GLU A 178 -7.67 -1.31 -8.39
CA GLU A 178 -8.19 -0.66 -9.59
C GLU A 178 -9.30 0.35 -9.27
N ILE A 179 -9.62 1.20 -10.25
CA ILE A 179 -10.76 2.13 -10.17
C ILE A 179 -11.94 1.48 -10.89
N ARG A 180 -13.01 1.21 -10.16
CA ARG A 180 -14.25 0.63 -10.66
C ARG A 180 -15.34 1.68 -10.80
N GLN A 181 -16.20 1.48 -11.80
CA GLN A 181 -17.44 2.23 -11.95
C GLN A 181 -18.57 1.52 -11.22
N GLY A 182 -19.11 2.16 -10.18
CA GLY A 182 -20.23 1.61 -9.39
C GLY A 182 -19.94 0.25 -8.75
N GLY A 183 -20.98 -0.37 -8.23
CA GLY A 183 -20.92 -1.70 -7.61
C GLY A 183 -20.73 -1.67 -6.09
N THR A 184 -21.48 -2.54 -5.42
CA THR A 184 -21.47 -2.67 -3.95
C THR A 184 -20.70 -3.92 -3.50
N ALA A 185 -20.68 -4.98 -4.32
CA ALA A 185 -20.09 -6.26 -3.96
C ALA A 185 -18.59 -6.16 -3.61
N TRP A 186 -17.80 -5.40 -4.41
CA TRP A 186 -16.38 -5.22 -4.14
C TRP A 186 -16.12 -4.35 -2.89
N LYS A 187 -16.97 -3.35 -2.63
CA LYS A 187 -16.90 -2.53 -1.41
C LYS A 187 -17.09 -3.39 -0.16
N LEU A 188 -18.11 -4.26 -0.18
CA LEU A 188 -18.38 -5.21 0.90
C LEU A 188 -17.23 -6.22 1.06
N SER A 189 -16.64 -6.69 -0.05
CA SER A 189 -15.48 -7.58 -0.02
C SER A 189 -14.26 -6.93 0.65
N ASN A 190 -13.99 -5.65 0.35
CA ASN A 190 -12.91 -4.90 1.00
C ASN A 190 -13.14 -4.74 2.50
N LEU A 191 -14.35 -4.35 2.91
CA LEU A 191 -14.73 -4.26 4.32
C LEU A 191 -14.60 -5.61 5.03
N ALA A 192 -15.07 -6.69 4.42
CA ALA A 192 -14.95 -8.04 4.97
C ALA A 192 -13.49 -8.51 5.10
N ARG A 193 -12.61 -8.15 4.15
CA ARG A 193 -11.17 -8.42 4.26
C ARG A 193 -10.54 -7.64 5.42
N LEU A 194 -10.90 -6.36 5.57
CA LEU A 194 -10.43 -5.53 6.66
C LEU A 194 -10.87 -6.07 8.02
N LYS A 195 -12.15 -6.38 8.21
CA LYS A 195 -12.69 -6.97 9.46
C LYS A 195 -11.92 -8.22 9.86
N ARG A 196 -11.78 -9.18 8.93
CA ARG A 196 -11.02 -10.42 9.18
C ARG A 196 -9.54 -10.16 9.50
N SER A 197 -8.93 -9.17 8.86
CA SER A 197 -7.56 -8.79 9.17
C SER A 197 -7.42 -8.22 10.58
N LEU A 198 -8.33 -7.35 11.01
CA LEU A 198 -8.30 -6.75 12.35
C LEU A 198 -8.40 -7.84 13.43
N LEU A 199 -9.34 -8.78 13.26
CA LEU A 199 -9.47 -9.94 14.15
C LEU A 199 -8.18 -10.77 14.19
N LYS A 200 -7.60 -11.05 13.02
CA LYS A 200 -6.38 -11.88 12.89
C LYS A 200 -5.15 -11.27 13.55
N VAL A 201 -5.02 -9.94 13.55
CA VAL A 201 -3.88 -9.25 14.18
C VAL A 201 -4.10 -8.96 15.67
N GLY A 202 -5.20 -9.46 16.25
CA GLY A 202 -5.46 -9.42 17.69
C GLY A 202 -6.20 -8.19 18.18
N ALA A 203 -6.97 -7.50 17.34
CA ALA A 203 -7.90 -6.49 17.84
C ALA A 203 -8.89 -7.15 18.83
N CYS A 204 -9.11 -6.50 19.97
CA CYS A 204 -9.94 -7.01 21.07
C CYS A 204 -9.54 -8.44 21.50
N ASP A 205 -8.24 -8.72 21.59
CA ASP A 205 -7.69 -10.03 21.97
C ASP A 205 -8.20 -11.21 21.12
N HIS A 206 -8.55 -10.95 19.85
CA HIS A 206 -9.14 -11.90 18.91
C HIS A 206 -10.60 -12.30 19.25
N ASP A 207 -11.28 -11.56 20.13
CA ASP A 207 -12.71 -11.73 20.40
C ASP A 207 -13.55 -11.04 19.32
N GLU A 208 -14.31 -11.82 18.57
CA GLU A 208 -15.14 -11.30 17.47
C GLU A 208 -16.33 -10.46 17.96
N ALA A 209 -16.93 -10.79 19.10
CA ALA A 209 -18.06 -10.04 19.65
C ALA A 209 -17.62 -8.68 20.19
N ALA A 210 -16.49 -8.64 20.90
CA ALA A 210 -15.89 -7.40 21.36
C ALA A 210 -15.42 -6.54 20.17
N LEU A 211 -14.79 -7.16 19.16
CA LEU A 211 -14.44 -6.47 17.92
C LEU A 211 -15.67 -5.81 17.28
N ASP A 212 -16.79 -6.52 17.22
CA ASP A 212 -18.01 -6.02 16.61
C ASP A 212 -18.59 -4.78 17.31
N GLY A 213 -18.63 -4.79 18.63
CA GLY A 213 -19.13 -3.67 19.43
C GLY A 213 -18.17 -2.49 19.52
N GLU A 214 -16.90 -2.77 19.84
CA GLU A 214 -15.94 -1.74 20.27
C GLU A 214 -15.16 -1.10 19.12
N ILE A 215 -15.01 -1.81 18.00
CA ILE A 215 -14.15 -1.39 16.89
C ILE A 215 -14.91 -1.34 15.57
N TRP A 216 -15.56 -2.43 15.18
CA TRP A 216 -16.22 -2.55 13.89
C TRP A 216 -17.44 -1.64 13.82
N GLY A 217 -18.24 -1.55 14.88
CA GLY A 217 -19.35 -0.60 14.99
C GLY A 217 -18.93 0.85 14.73
N PRO A 218 -17.96 1.41 15.48
CA PRO A 218 -17.39 2.73 15.20
C PRO A 218 -16.85 2.91 13.79
N LEU A 219 -16.12 1.92 13.27
CA LEU A 219 -15.61 1.94 11.89
C LEU A 219 -16.75 2.07 10.90
N MET A 220 -17.81 1.26 11.02
CA MET A 220 -18.97 1.33 10.14
C MET A 220 -19.72 2.65 10.25
N ARG A 221 -19.84 3.25 11.44
CA ARG A 221 -20.39 4.61 11.60
C ARG A 221 -19.56 5.67 10.85
N GLY A 222 -18.24 5.56 10.90
CA GLY A 222 -17.35 6.41 10.11
C GLY A 222 -17.54 6.20 8.61
N TYR A 223 -17.64 4.94 8.18
CA TYR A 223 -17.84 4.57 6.79
C TYR A 223 -19.17 5.08 6.22
N GLU A 224 -20.28 4.86 6.92
CA GLU A 224 -21.62 5.26 6.49
C GLU A 224 -21.75 6.78 6.36
N ARG A 225 -21.23 7.55 7.33
CA ARG A 225 -21.21 9.02 7.23
C ARG A 225 -20.40 9.51 6.04
N GLY A 226 -19.24 8.91 5.79
CA GLY A 226 -18.39 9.25 4.65
C GLY A 226 -19.00 8.84 3.30
N ALA A 227 -19.74 7.73 3.26
CA ALA A 227 -20.33 7.20 2.02
C ALA A 227 -21.67 7.87 1.65
N GLY A 228 -22.44 8.33 2.65
CA GLY A 228 -23.75 8.96 2.45
C GLY A 228 -23.72 10.49 2.28
N GLY A 229 -22.57 11.14 2.50
CA GLY A 229 -22.42 12.59 2.38
C GLY A 229 -22.00 13.09 1.00
N SER A 230 -22.20 12.30 -0.07
CA SER A 230 -21.84 12.63 -1.46
C SER A 230 -23.07 12.84 -2.34
#